data_AF-A0A317H9B0-F1
#
_entry.id   AF-A0A317H9B0-F1
#
_cell.length_a   1.000
_cell.length_b   1.000
_cell.length_c   1.000
_cell.angle_alpha   90.00
_cell.angle_beta   90.00
_cell.angle_gamma   90.00
#
_symmetry.space_group_name_H-M   'P 1'
#
loop_
_entity.id
_entity.type
_entity.pdbx_description
1 polymer ?
#
loop_
_entity_poly.entity_id
_entity_poly.type
_entity_poly.pdbx_seq_one_letter_code
_entity_poly.pdbx_strand_id
1 'polypeptide(L)'
;MTTSKTPGLTPAGIRFQDGTLQTTAGGGGGGGTVTTTGSPSSGNLTKFSGSTSITNGDLSGDVTTSGALATTLANTAVTPGSYTNTNLTVDAKGRITAASNGSAGTNPGGAVDPTLSYNASGSNTTTTGSITNGSHTLTVASAAGWSIGMGIAVAGAGAAGAELVTSVTNIVGTTFTLTAAASTTVVSAVVNHDDTAAIASAIASGFPVILPIGNFNITSGFTISNPIKFEGSGPGATIIWNRSTTADIFTVNYQITGGATTTTGHGAVIRNFEISQASGITPISGYAFNVASASGAGHYVTGLHIENIHMNNLWGGVKTGTGVISCWFRDLYMVSFVGGSGILYNTPIPGGDMHFSDIEMSGTNTGVTIQQADTTTFTNIKMNSSGLVFAAPTAASDIIRVRFVNFSIEGANPSIDWGTHGTTQVQLIGGECDHGTNNSANNVNAMVVGTNFSNSGVALLQGTDGGGPNQQSVVTGSRSIGTVFQNTTGKPLYVWIIPITNSSGANIIVFKTDSSNPPTSGLSAQQISGTGVIGSLSGIVLPGNFYEAVVVSGAWTLSGGGWTEQQ
;
A
#
# COMPACT_ATOMS: atom_id res chain seq x y z
N MET A 1 29.76 -1.87 132.82
CA MET A 1 30.99 -2.36 132.17
C MET A 1 30.60 -3.07 130.88
N THR A 2 31.16 -2.62 129.75
CA THR A 2 31.58 -3.39 128.55
C THR A 2 30.52 -4.29 127.90
N THR A 3 30.12 -4.19 126.63
CA THR A 3 30.79 -3.85 125.35
C THR A 3 29.65 -3.63 124.32
N SER A 4 29.75 -2.96 123.16
CA SER A 4 30.78 -3.05 122.14
C SER A 4 30.40 -2.14 120.97
N LYS A 5 31.41 -1.51 120.37
CA LYS A 5 31.58 -1.17 118.94
C LYS A 5 30.42 -0.45 118.20
N THR A 6 30.49 0.86 117.99
CA THR A 6 31.25 1.60 116.94
C THR A 6 30.63 1.48 115.54
N PRO A 7 30.91 2.40 114.60
CA PRO A 7 30.12 3.59 114.33
C PRO A 7 29.75 3.62 112.82
N GLY A 8 29.13 4.69 112.35
CA GLY A 8 29.44 5.15 110.99
C GLY A 8 28.26 5.37 110.06
N LEU A 9 28.15 6.65 109.70
CA LEU A 9 27.98 7.16 108.34
C LEU A 9 26.73 6.71 107.57
N THR A 10 25.84 7.68 107.35
CA THR A 10 25.15 7.80 106.05
C THR A 10 26.20 7.80 104.94
N PRO A 11 25.98 7.02 103.87
CA PRO A 11 25.34 7.60 102.69
C PRO A 11 24.18 6.74 102.18
N ALA A 12 23.28 7.33 101.40
CA ALA A 12 22.37 6.62 100.52
C ALA A 12 23.20 5.78 99.52
N GLY A 13 23.67 4.62 99.99
CA GLY A 13 24.44 3.68 99.21
C GLY A 13 23.48 2.88 98.37
N ILE A 14 23.53 3.10 97.06
CA ILE A 14 23.05 2.17 96.06
C ILE A 14 23.55 0.77 96.43
N ARG A 15 22.65 -0.15 96.78
CA ARG A 15 22.99 -1.57 96.97
C ARG A 15 22.56 -2.34 95.73
N PHE A 16 23.48 -3.14 95.22
CA PHE A 16 23.16 -4.25 94.35
C PHE A 16 23.02 -5.47 95.25
N GLN A 17 21.81 -5.98 95.39
CA GLN A 17 21.58 -7.35 95.87
C GLN A 17 21.07 -8.13 94.66
N ASP A 18 21.38 -9.44 94.60
CA ASP A 18 20.96 -10.37 93.53
C ASP A 18 21.16 -9.93 92.05
N GLY A 19 22.01 -8.95 91.80
CA GLY A 19 22.26 -8.43 90.45
C GLY A 19 21.28 -7.35 90.02
N THR A 20 20.36 -6.91 90.90
CA THR A 20 19.45 -5.79 90.64
C THR A 20 19.68 -4.60 91.59
N LEU A 21 19.47 -3.40 91.06
CA LEU A 21 19.64 -2.13 91.76
C LEU A 21 18.37 -1.81 92.56
N GLN A 22 18.44 -1.88 93.90
CA GLN A 22 17.28 -1.57 94.75
C GLN A 22 17.48 -0.23 95.46
N THR A 23 16.70 0.80 95.07
CA THR A 23 16.65 2.08 95.79
C THR A 23 15.45 2.10 96.75
N THR A 24 15.70 2.26 98.05
CA THR A 24 14.66 2.39 99.08
C THR A 24 13.87 3.68 98.88
N ALA A 25 12.57 3.58 98.63
CA ALA A 25 11.69 4.72 98.35
C ALA A 25 11.51 5.64 99.59
N GLY A 26 12.10 6.83 99.53
CA GLY A 26 11.68 8.00 100.33
C GLY A 26 10.67 8.82 99.52
N GLY A 27 9.54 9.17 100.13
CA GLY A 27 8.44 9.86 99.46
C GLY A 27 8.84 11.23 98.87
N GLY A 28 8.34 11.48 97.65
CA GLY A 28 8.37 12.79 97.00
C GLY A 28 9.08 12.79 95.65
N GLY A 29 8.32 12.62 94.56
CA GLY A 29 8.72 13.03 93.21
C GLY A 29 9.09 11.92 92.22
N GLY A 30 8.08 11.39 91.52
CA GLY A 30 8.18 11.16 90.07
C GLY A 30 9.08 10.05 89.52
N GLY A 31 9.45 9.02 90.28
CA GLY A 31 10.06 7.80 89.73
C GLY A 31 8.99 6.76 89.41
N GLY A 32 8.42 6.78 88.20
CA GLY A 32 7.40 5.82 87.79
C GLY A 32 7.95 4.39 87.74
N THR A 33 7.63 3.57 88.75
CA THR A 33 7.77 2.11 88.63
C THR A 33 6.78 1.64 87.57
N VAL A 34 7.27 1.10 86.46
CA VAL A 34 6.45 0.42 85.45
C VAL A 34 5.92 -0.88 86.05
N THR A 35 4.78 -0.84 86.72
CA THR A 35 3.99 -2.04 86.99
C THR A 35 3.22 -2.39 85.72
N THR A 36 3.64 -3.44 84.99
CA THR A 36 2.88 -3.94 83.84
C THR A 36 1.53 -4.49 84.34
N THR A 37 0.46 -3.71 84.26
CA THR A 37 -0.89 -4.29 84.41
C THR A 37 -1.23 -5.01 83.11
N GLY A 38 -1.06 -6.33 83.13
CA GLY A 38 -1.11 -7.21 81.96
C GLY A 38 0.29 -7.58 81.48
N SER A 39 0.49 -8.86 81.16
CA SER A 39 1.71 -9.34 80.50
C SER A 39 1.57 -9.09 79.01
N PRO A 40 2.25 -8.10 78.39
CA PRO A 40 2.23 -8.00 76.94
C PRO A 40 2.74 -9.32 76.38
N SER A 41 1.96 -9.97 75.51
CA SER A 41 2.36 -11.25 74.93
C SER A 41 3.72 -11.09 74.26
N SER A 42 4.60 -12.07 74.46
CA SER A 42 5.95 -12.06 73.88
C SER A 42 5.87 -11.81 72.37
N GLY A 43 6.67 -10.85 71.90
CA GLY A 43 6.68 -10.45 70.50
C GLY A 43 5.55 -9.50 70.10
N ASN A 44 5.27 -8.48 70.92
CA ASN A 44 4.38 -7.36 70.59
C ASN A 44 5.09 -6.01 70.68
N LEU A 45 4.68 -5.05 69.85
CA LEU A 45 5.04 -3.64 70.02
C LEU A 45 4.37 -3.11 71.29
N THR A 46 5.13 -2.45 72.17
CA THR A 46 4.63 -1.89 73.43
C THR A 46 4.43 -0.38 73.33
N LYS A 47 3.26 0.12 73.73
CA LYS A 47 2.96 1.55 73.88
C LYS A 47 2.70 1.89 75.34
N PHE A 48 3.31 2.97 75.83
CA PHE A 48 2.93 3.56 77.12
C PHE A 48 1.60 4.29 76.97
N SER A 49 0.57 3.87 77.71
CA SER A 49 -0.76 4.48 77.70
C SER A 49 -1.02 5.33 78.96
N GLY A 50 -0.05 5.40 79.87
CA GLY A 50 -0.04 6.26 81.06
C GLY A 50 1.26 6.14 81.85
N SER A 51 1.38 6.87 82.97
CA SER A 51 2.59 6.89 83.83
C SER A 51 2.93 5.55 84.49
N THR A 52 1.99 4.60 84.46
CA THR A 52 2.11 3.26 85.07
C THR A 52 1.50 2.15 84.21
N SER A 53 1.20 2.37 82.93
CA SER A 53 0.54 1.35 82.07
C SER A 53 1.24 1.16 80.73
N ILE A 54 1.46 -0.12 80.37
CA ILE A 54 1.95 -0.56 79.06
C ILE A 54 0.86 -1.41 78.42
N THR A 55 0.48 -1.08 77.19
CA THR A 55 -0.44 -1.87 76.37
C THR A 55 0.21 -2.24 75.04
N ASN A 56 -0.45 -3.08 74.25
CA ASN A 56 -0.10 -3.28 72.85
C ASN A 56 -0.14 -1.93 72.10
N GLY A 57 0.88 -1.66 71.30
CA GLY A 57 0.92 -0.55 70.36
C GLY A 57 0.45 -1.03 68.99
N ASP A 58 -0.72 -0.56 68.56
CA ASP A 58 -1.20 -0.83 67.20
C ASP A 58 -0.61 0.17 66.21
N LEU A 59 -0.12 -0.33 65.07
CA LEU A 59 0.14 0.49 63.89
C LEU A 59 -1.18 0.67 63.13
N SER A 60 -1.50 1.92 62.77
CA SER A 60 -2.71 2.26 62.00
C SER A 60 -2.35 2.76 60.60
N GLY A 61 -3.19 2.44 59.61
CA GLY A 61 -3.01 2.88 58.22
C GLY A 61 -2.48 1.76 57.34
N ASP A 62 -1.41 2.04 56.59
CA ASP A 62 -0.90 1.13 55.55
C ASP A 62 -0.13 -0.07 56.11
N VAL A 63 0.25 0.03 57.38
CA VAL A 63 0.81 -1.04 58.18
C VAL A 63 -0.18 -1.32 59.31
N THR A 64 -0.65 -2.55 59.38
CA THR A 64 -1.52 -3.02 60.47
C THR A 64 -0.80 -4.09 61.28
N THR A 65 -1.01 -4.08 62.58
CA THR A 65 -0.57 -5.14 63.51
C THR A 65 -1.79 -5.88 64.04
N SER A 66 -1.68 -7.20 64.21
CA SER A 66 -2.75 -8.03 64.80
C SER A 66 -2.24 -8.71 66.08
N GLY A 67 -1.76 -7.91 67.03
CA GLY A 67 -1.28 -8.45 68.32
C GLY A 67 -0.11 -9.43 68.20
N ALA A 68 0.71 -9.29 67.15
CA ALA A 68 1.99 -9.97 66.93
C ALA A 68 3.02 -9.00 66.31
N LEU A 69 4.31 -9.34 66.37
CA LEU A 69 5.42 -8.62 65.69
C LEU A 69 5.33 -8.70 64.15
N ALA A 70 4.52 -9.61 63.61
CA ALA A 70 4.27 -9.69 62.18
C ALA A 70 3.41 -8.50 61.74
N THR A 71 3.99 -7.63 60.94
CA THR A 71 3.26 -6.56 60.25
C THR A 71 2.90 -7.03 58.85
N THR A 72 1.68 -6.73 58.42
CA THR A 72 1.26 -6.92 57.03
C THR A 72 0.99 -5.56 56.41
N LEU A 73 1.34 -5.42 55.14
CA LEU A 73 0.91 -4.27 54.34
C LEU A 73 -0.58 -4.44 54.01
N ALA A 74 -1.33 -3.36 54.04
CA ALA A 74 -2.71 -3.37 53.52
C ALA A 74 -2.70 -3.68 52.02
N ASN A 75 -3.67 -4.47 51.55
CA ASN A 75 -3.84 -4.75 50.12
C ASN A 75 -4.11 -3.44 49.35
N THR A 76 -3.52 -3.32 48.17
CA THR A 76 -3.91 -2.25 47.22
C THR A 76 -5.18 -2.65 46.47
N ALA A 77 -5.87 -1.68 45.87
CA ALA A 77 -6.99 -1.96 44.97
C ALA A 77 -6.55 -2.48 43.58
N VAL A 78 -5.23 -2.54 43.32
CA VAL A 78 -4.66 -3.01 42.06
C VAL A 78 -4.64 -4.54 42.05
N THR A 79 -5.16 -5.14 40.98
CA THR A 79 -5.04 -6.58 40.75
C THR A 79 -3.59 -6.91 40.35
N PRO A 80 -2.91 -7.87 41.00
CA PRO A 80 -1.56 -8.24 40.60
C PRO A 80 -1.51 -8.77 39.16
N GLY A 81 -0.58 -8.26 38.36
CA GLY A 81 -0.39 -8.65 36.97
C GLY A 81 0.70 -7.85 36.27
N SER A 82 1.03 -8.24 35.04
CA SER A 82 1.88 -7.44 34.16
C SER A 82 1.02 -6.42 33.44
N TYR A 83 1.46 -5.16 33.46
CA TYR A 83 0.82 -4.07 32.76
C TYR A 83 1.80 -3.51 31.71
N THR A 84 1.33 -3.31 30.48
CA THR A 84 2.11 -2.81 29.34
C THR A 84 1.86 -1.30 29.18
N ASN A 85 2.93 -0.52 28.99
CA ASN A 85 2.88 0.95 28.89
C ASN A 85 2.03 1.60 29.99
N THR A 86 2.21 1.14 31.23
CA THR A 86 1.25 1.30 32.33
C THR A 86 0.89 2.74 32.68
N ASN A 87 -0.41 3.03 32.75
CA ASN A 87 -0.93 4.20 33.42
C ASN A 87 -1.09 3.91 34.91
N LEU A 88 -0.51 4.75 35.76
CA LEU A 88 -0.54 4.59 37.22
C LEU A 88 -1.26 5.77 37.86
N THR A 89 -2.17 5.47 38.79
CA THR A 89 -2.65 6.47 39.75
C THR A 89 -1.99 6.22 41.08
N VAL A 90 -1.43 7.28 41.67
CA VAL A 90 -0.85 7.24 43.00
C VAL A 90 -1.70 8.05 43.97
N ASP A 91 -1.83 7.57 45.20
CA ASP A 91 -2.44 8.38 46.26
C ASP A 91 -1.46 9.44 46.79
N ALA A 92 -1.95 10.29 47.69
CA ALA A 92 -1.14 11.32 48.35
C ALA A 92 0.03 10.76 49.19
N LYS A 93 0.08 9.44 49.42
CA LYS A 93 1.18 8.76 50.12
C LYS A 93 2.15 8.05 49.15
N GLY A 94 1.92 8.14 47.84
CA GLY A 94 2.78 7.54 46.81
C GLY A 94 2.51 6.06 46.55
N ARG A 95 1.43 5.48 47.07
CA ARG A 95 1.05 4.08 46.76
C ARG A 95 0.27 4.04 45.46
N ILE A 96 0.48 3.00 44.65
CA ILE A 96 -0.29 2.75 43.45
C ILE A 96 -1.71 2.29 43.86
N THR A 97 -2.73 3.05 43.46
CA THR A 97 -4.14 2.77 43.76
C THR A 97 -4.93 2.29 42.54
N ALA A 98 -4.41 2.53 41.35
CA ALA A 98 -4.91 1.95 40.10
C ALA A 98 -3.74 1.73 39.14
N ALA A 99 -3.78 0.60 38.42
CA ALA A 99 -2.91 0.33 37.28
C ALA A 99 -3.75 -0.18 36.12
N SER A 100 -3.46 0.31 34.92
CA SER A 100 -4.05 -0.16 33.68
C SER A 100 -3.01 -0.16 32.56
N ASN A 101 -3.22 -1.01 31.55
CA ASN A 101 -2.43 -0.92 30.33
C ASN A 101 -2.66 0.44 29.68
N GLY A 102 -1.57 1.10 29.29
CA GLY A 102 -1.63 2.32 28.49
C GLY A 102 -1.31 2.03 27.02
N SER A 103 -1.46 3.06 26.20
CA SER A 103 -0.91 3.05 24.84
C SER A 103 0.58 3.39 24.89
N ALA A 104 1.38 2.89 23.96
CA ALA A 104 2.76 3.35 23.87
C ALA A 104 2.76 4.87 23.65
N GLY A 105 3.64 5.58 24.36
CA GLY A 105 3.78 7.03 24.17
C GLY A 105 4.08 7.32 22.71
N THR A 106 3.22 8.09 22.06
CA THR A 106 3.54 8.65 20.75
C THR A 106 4.63 9.70 21.00
N ASN A 107 5.80 9.57 20.36
CA ASN A 107 6.76 10.66 20.33
C ASN A 107 6.05 11.84 19.62
N PRO A 108 5.75 12.97 20.30
CA PRO A 108 5.13 14.09 19.63
C PRO A 108 6.13 14.65 18.62
N GLY A 109 5.93 14.36 17.34
CA GLY A 109 6.80 14.76 16.22
C GLY A 109 7.63 13.62 15.58
N GLY A 110 7.57 12.39 16.09
CA GLY A 110 8.25 11.24 15.51
C GLY A 110 7.36 10.43 14.56
N ALA A 111 7.98 9.67 13.66
CA ALA A 111 7.25 8.67 12.88
C ALA A 111 6.61 7.62 13.80
N VAL A 112 5.39 7.18 13.48
CA VAL A 112 4.62 6.22 14.27
C VAL A 112 4.71 4.82 13.68
N ASP A 113 4.90 3.83 14.55
CA ASP A 113 4.83 2.41 14.22
C ASP A 113 3.48 1.85 14.71
N PRO A 114 2.56 1.43 13.82
CA PRO A 114 1.26 0.90 14.22
C PRO A 114 1.34 -0.30 15.17
N THR A 115 2.40 -1.10 15.11
CA THR A 115 2.56 -2.29 15.98
C THR A 115 2.89 -1.92 17.42
N LEU A 116 3.63 -0.83 17.61
CA LEU A 116 4.02 -0.34 18.93
C LEU A 116 2.96 0.62 19.49
N SER A 117 2.43 1.52 18.65
CA SER A 117 1.61 2.65 19.09
C SER A 117 0.11 2.41 19.01
N TYR A 118 -0.35 1.49 18.16
CA TYR A 118 -1.77 1.32 17.83
C TYR A 118 -2.26 -0.13 17.87
N ASN A 119 -1.46 -1.06 18.42
CA ASN A 119 -1.78 -2.48 18.55
C ASN A 119 -2.05 -3.20 17.22
N ALA A 120 -1.42 -2.77 16.13
CA ALA A 120 -1.34 -3.63 14.95
C ALA A 120 -0.54 -4.89 15.31
N SER A 121 -0.97 -6.04 14.83
CA SER A 121 -0.35 -7.33 15.06
C SER A 121 0.97 -7.48 14.33
N GLY A 122 1.06 -6.97 13.09
CA GLY A 122 2.16 -7.28 12.17
C GLY A 122 2.30 -8.77 11.85
N SER A 123 1.25 -9.57 12.10
CA SER A 123 1.24 -11.02 11.96
C SER A 123 0.17 -11.52 10.98
N ASN A 124 0.51 -12.59 10.25
CA ASN A 124 -0.46 -13.37 9.46
C ASN A 124 -0.86 -14.68 10.16
N THR A 125 -0.61 -14.82 11.46
CA THR A 125 -1.00 -16.01 12.20
C THR A 125 -2.52 -16.13 12.26
N THR A 126 -3.02 -17.31 11.91
CA THR A 126 -4.45 -17.64 11.93
C THR A 126 -4.70 -18.72 13.00
N THR A 127 -5.84 -18.68 13.67
CA THR A 127 -6.33 -19.77 14.53
C THR A 127 -7.76 -20.13 14.12
N THR A 128 -8.34 -21.19 14.68
CA THR A 128 -9.78 -21.41 14.63
C THR A 128 -10.43 -21.02 15.95
N GLY A 129 -11.72 -20.68 15.94
CA GLY A 129 -12.46 -20.40 17.17
C GLY A 129 -13.97 -20.60 17.05
N SER A 130 -14.62 -20.65 18.20
CA SER A 130 -16.06 -20.84 18.33
C SER A 130 -16.65 -19.75 19.22
N ILE A 131 -17.76 -19.15 18.77
CA ILE A 131 -18.49 -18.10 19.48
C ILE A 131 -19.98 -18.23 19.18
N THR A 132 -20.80 -17.99 20.20
CA THR A 132 -22.27 -18.05 20.10
C THR A 132 -22.83 -16.65 19.83
N ASN A 133 -23.92 -16.58 19.06
CA ASN A 133 -24.69 -15.34 18.89
C ASN A 133 -25.00 -14.66 20.24
N GLY A 134 -24.77 -13.35 20.32
CA GLY A 134 -24.93 -12.52 21.52
C GLY A 134 -23.76 -12.61 22.52
N SER A 135 -22.78 -13.49 22.30
CA SER A 135 -21.63 -13.65 23.20
C SER A 135 -20.49 -12.69 22.83
N HIS A 136 -19.81 -12.17 23.86
CA HIS A 136 -18.50 -11.51 23.75
C HIS A 136 -17.33 -12.48 23.93
N THR A 137 -17.60 -13.74 24.23
CA THR A 137 -16.57 -14.73 24.59
C THR A 137 -16.30 -15.65 23.41
N LEU A 138 -15.10 -15.53 22.83
CA LEU A 138 -14.58 -16.39 21.78
C LEU A 138 -13.62 -17.41 22.41
N THR A 139 -13.83 -18.70 22.15
CA THR A 139 -12.83 -19.72 22.49
C THR A 139 -12.03 -20.06 21.24
N VAL A 140 -10.72 -19.84 21.27
CA VAL A 140 -9.81 -20.14 20.16
C VAL A 140 -9.07 -21.46 20.39
N ALA A 141 -8.57 -22.07 19.32
CA ALA A 141 -7.71 -23.26 19.41
C ALA A 141 -6.31 -22.92 19.95
N SER A 142 -5.78 -21.74 19.62
CA SER A 142 -4.50 -21.24 20.11
C SER A 142 -4.57 -19.74 20.36
N ALA A 143 -4.02 -19.29 21.49
CA ALA A 143 -3.85 -17.87 21.82
C ALA A 143 -2.49 -17.29 21.39
N ALA A 144 -1.62 -18.10 20.78
CA ALA A 144 -0.29 -17.65 20.36
C ALA A 144 -0.38 -16.52 19.34
N GLY A 145 0.43 -15.46 19.52
CA GLY A 145 0.45 -14.28 18.65
C GLY A 145 -0.61 -13.22 18.97
N TRP A 146 -1.48 -13.46 19.94
CA TRP A 146 -2.54 -12.52 20.33
C TRP A 146 -2.19 -11.75 21.60
N SER A 147 -2.46 -10.45 21.58
CA SER A 147 -2.38 -9.56 22.74
C SER A 147 -3.67 -8.78 22.92
N ILE A 148 -3.95 -8.37 24.15
CA ILE A 148 -5.05 -7.45 24.45
C ILE A 148 -4.88 -6.16 23.64
N GLY A 149 -5.96 -5.65 23.07
CA GLY A 149 -6.00 -4.44 22.26
C GLY A 149 -5.90 -4.68 20.75
N MET A 150 -5.41 -5.84 20.32
CA MET A 150 -5.31 -6.18 18.89
C MET A 150 -6.71 -6.32 18.26
N GLY A 151 -6.81 -5.93 16.99
CA GLY A 151 -8.00 -6.21 16.19
C GLY A 151 -8.06 -7.68 15.78
N ILE A 152 -9.28 -8.19 15.68
CA ILE A 152 -9.61 -9.58 15.42
C ILE A 152 -10.79 -9.68 14.47
N ALA A 153 -10.70 -10.64 13.57
CA ALA A 153 -11.71 -10.92 12.57
C ALA A 153 -12.10 -12.41 12.65
N VAL A 154 -13.38 -12.70 12.93
CA VAL A 154 -13.92 -14.06 13.09
C VAL A 154 -14.88 -14.35 11.94
N ALA A 155 -14.49 -15.27 11.05
CA ALA A 155 -15.27 -15.60 9.86
C ALA A 155 -16.68 -16.08 10.23
N GLY A 156 -17.70 -15.52 9.59
CA GLY A 156 -19.10 -15.94 9.76
C GLY A 156 -19.80 -15.47 11.04
N ALA A 157 -19.09 -14.90 12.01
CA ALA A 157 -19.66 -14.53 13.31
C ALA A 157 -20.38 -13.15 13.31
N GLY A 158 -20.21 -12.37 12.25
CA GLY A 158 -20.82 -11.06 12.06
C GLY A 158 -22.28 -11.13 11.62
N ALA A 159 -22.86 -9.96 11.34
CA ALA A 159 -24.24 -9.85 10.89
C ALA A 159 -24.45 -10.56 9.54
N ALA A 160 -25.57 -11.28 9.40
CA ALA A 160 -25.89 -12.05 8.19
C ALA A 160 -24.80 -13.05 7.75
N GLY A 161 -24.00 -13.57 8.69
CA GLY A 161 -22.89 -14.47 8.38
C GLY A 161 -21.65 -13.78 7.78
N ALA A 162 -21.56 -12.45 7.87
CA ALA A 162 -20.33 -11.73 7.56
C ALA A 162 -19.24 -12.02 8.59
N GLU A 163 -18.03 -11.52 8.36
CA GLU A 163 -16.96 -11.57 9.35
C GLU A 163 -17.27 -10.61 10.52
N LEU A 164 -17.05 -11.07 11.76
CA LEU A 164 -17.07 -10.18 12.93
C LEU A 164 -15.70 -9.53 13.06
N VAL A 165 -15.59 -8.24 12.73
CA VAL A 165 -14.38 -7.43 12.92
C VAL A 165 -14.53 -6.60 14.19
N THR A 166 -13.64 -6.82 15.16
CA THR A 166 -13.66 -6.16 16.47
C THR A 166 -12.27 -6.16 17.11
N SER A 167 -12.15 -5.95 18.42
CA SER A 167 -10.88 -6.01 19.16
C SER A 167 -10.97 -6.91 20.38
N VAL A 168 -9.81 -7.41 20.82
CA VAL A 168 -9.67 -8.24 22.02
C VAL A 168 -9.51 -7.35 23.26
N THR A 169 -10.37 -7.49 24.25
CA THR A 169 -10.32 -6.72 25.51
C THR A 169 -9.70 -7.50 26.67
N ASN A 170 -9.73 -8.83 26.60
CA ASN A 170 -9.13 -9.70 27.62
C ASN A 170 -8.75 -11.06 27.03
N ILE A 171 -7.72 -11.70 27.58
CA ILE A 171 -7.27 -13.05 27.22
C ILE A 171 -7.04 -13.85 28.50
N VAL A 172 -7.71 -14.99 28.63
CA VAL A 172 -7.51 -15.97 29.71
C VAL A 172 -7.34 -17.35 29.11
N GLY A 173 -6.11 -17.86 29.08
CA GLY A 173 -5.80 -19.09 28.36
C GLY A 173 -6.17 -18.98 26.88
N THR A 174 -7.06 -19.84 26.40
CA THR A 174 -7.57 -19.84 25.02
C THR A 174 -8.92 -19.14 24.87
N THR A 175 -9.36 -18.41 25.89
CA THR A 175 -10.64 -17.69 25.90
C THR A 175 -10.38 -16.20 25.77
N PHE A 176 -10.92 -15.60 24.72
CA PHE A 176 -10.83 -14.17 24.45
C PHE A 176 -12.17 -13.49 24.79
N THR A 177 -12.09 -12.31 25.39
CA THR A 177 -13.23 -11.39 25.48
C THR A 177 -13.10 -10.36 24.37
N LEU A 178 -14.17 -10.16 23.62
CA LEU A 178 -14.24 -9.26 22.47
C LEU A 178 -15.02 -7.99 22.82
N THR A 179 -14.66 -6.87 22.17
CA THR A 179 -15.39 -5.60 22.34
C THR A 179 -16.83 -5.72 21.85
N ALA A 180 -17.04 -6.29 20.66
CA ALA A 180 -18.38 -6.54 20.11
C ALA A 180 -18.81 -8.00 20.30
N ALA A 181 -20.10 -8.22 20.54
CA ALA A 181 -20.68 -9.55 20.55
C ALA A 181 -20.83 -10.11 19.13
N ALA A 182 -20.76 -11.43 18.98
CA ALA A 182 -21.12 -12.09 17.73
C ALA A 182 -22.61 -11.90 17.41
N SER A 183 -22.93 -11.72 16.13
CA SER A 183 -24.33 -11.69 15.64
C SER A 183 -24.79 -13.04 15.07
N THR A 184 -23.85 -13.96 14.86
CA THR A 184 -24.10 -15.31 14.34
C THR A 184 -23.26 -16.32 15.12
N THR A 185 -23.83 -17.49 15.41
CA THR A 185 -23.09 -18.58 16.05
C THR A 185 -22.20 -19.28 15.02
N VAL A 186 -20.93 -19.46 15.34
CA VAL A 186 -19.97 -20.21 14.51
C VAL A 186 -19.15 -21.18 15.35
N VAL A 187 -18.72 -22.27 14.72
CA VAL A 187 -17.91 -23.33 15.34
C VAL A 187 -16.69 -23.58 14.46
N SER A 188 -15.51 -23.59 15.07
CA SER A 188 -14.23 -23.81 14.37
C SER A 188 -14.02 -22.88 13.17
N ALA A 189 -14.58 -21.66 13.23
CA ALA A 189 -14.40 -20.65 12.20
C ALA A 189 -12.95 -20.16 12.19
N VAL A 190 -12.48 -19.73 11.01
CA VAL A 190 -11.18 -19.07 10.89
C VAL A 190 -11.20 -17.75 11.66
N VAL A 191 -10.13 -17.51 12.41
CA VAL A 191 -9.89 -16.30 13.19
C VAL A 191 -8.55 -15.72 12.78
N ASN A 192 -8.58 -14.49 12.28
CA ASN A 192 -7.43 -13.77 11.76
C ASN A 192 -7.25 -12.46 12.52
N HIS A 193 -6.02 -11.95 12.57
CA HIS A 193 -5.78 -10.57 12.98
C HIS A 193 -6.53 -9.59 12.06
N ASP A 194 -6.87 -8.43 12.62
CA ASP A 194 -7.34 -7.27 11.86
C ASP A 194 -6.56 -6.03 12.29
N ASP A 195 -5.73 -5.52 11.40
CA ASP A 195 -4.86 -4.37 11.62
C ASP A 195 -5.49 -3.07 11.11
N THR A 196 -6.71 -3.15 10.56
CA THR A 196 -7.38 -2.04 9.87
C THR A 196 -7.52 -0.82 10.77
N ALA A 197 -8.09 -1.00 11.97
CA ALA A 197 -8.32 0.10 12.90
C ALA A 197 -7.02 0.69 13.45
N ALA A 198 -6.01 -0.15 13.67
CA ALA A 198 -4.70 0.26 14.17
C ALA A 198 -3.97 1.14 13.14
N ILE A 199 -3.89 0.69 11.89
CA ILE A 199 -3.24 1.42 10.80
C ILE A 199 -4.03 2.69 10.45
N ALA A 200 -5.36 2.64 10.42
CA ALA A 200 -6.19 3.82 10.20
C ALA A 200 -5.97 4.87 11.29
N SER A 201 -5.82 4.47 12.55
CA SER A 201 -5.50 5.37 13.67
C SER A 201 -4.11 6.00 13.54
N ALA A 202 -3.11 5.22 13.06
CA ALA A 202 -1.78 5.74 12.79
C ALA A 202 -1.80 6.77 11.65
N ILE A 203 -2.52 6.52 10.56
CA ILE A 203 -2.73 7.47 9.46
C ILE A 203 -3.43 8.74 9.98
N ALA A 204 -4.48 8.59 10.79
CA ALA A 204 -5.25 9.69 11.34
C ALA A 204 -4.44 10.57 12.31
N SER A 205 -3.32 10.07 12.85
CA SER A 205 -2.41 10.85 13.68
C SER A 205 -1.74 12.01 12.93
N GLY A 206 -1.67 11.93 11.59
CA GLY A 206 -1.00 12.90 10.73
C GLY A 206 0.53 12.83 10.75
N PHE A 207 1.12 11.96 11.57
CA PHE A 207 2.56 11.71 11.57
C PHE A 207 2.96 10.72 10.46
N PRO A 208 4.25 10.68 10.06
CA PRO A 208 4.76 9.63 9.19
C PRO A 208 4.46 8.24 9.77
N VAL A 209 3.88 7.34 8.99
CA VAL A 209 3.60 5.97 9.37
C VAL A 209 4.71 5.07 8.85
N ILE A 210 5.35 4.32 9.74
CA ILE A 210 6.34 3.30 9.38
C ILE A 210 5.73 1.93 9.70
N LEU A 211 5.50 1.13 8.68
CA LEU A 211 5.15 -0.27 8.85
C LEU A 211 6.44 -1.09 9.00
N PRO A 212 6.66 -1.77 10.14
CA PRO A 212 7.79 -2.66 10.29
C PRO A 212 7.66 -3.88 9.37
N ILE A 213 8.71 -4.70 9.34
CA ILE A 213 8.66 -6.02 8.71
C ILE A 213 7.54 -6.82 9.37
N GLY A 214 6.65 -7.38 8.56
CA GLY A 214 5.46 -8.06 9.07
C GLY A 214 4.35 -8.17 8.04
N ASN A 215 3.28 -8.82 8.47
CA ASN A 215 2.09 -9.05 7.66
C ASN A 215 0.90 -8.36 8.32
N PHE A 216 0.19 -7.53 7.58
CA PHE A 216 -0.88 -6.69 8.11
C PHE A 216 -2.20 -7.04 7.43
N ASN A 217 -3.11 -7.64 8.17
CA ASN A 217 -4.40 -8.08 7.64
C ASN A 217 -5.41 -6.94 7.72
N ILE A 218 -6.04 -6.58 6.61
CA ILE A 218 -7.03 -5.49 6.57
C ILE A 218 -8.36 -6.01 6.03
N THR A 219 -9.47 -5.59 6.62
CA THR A 219 -10.83 -5.96 6.16
C THR A 219 -11.57 -4.79 5.51
N SER A 220 -11.02 -3.59 5.61
CA SER A 220 -11.45 -2.40 4.86
C SER A 220 -10.26 -1.52 4.47
N GLY A 221 -10.53 -0.49 3.68
CA GLY A 221 -9.52 0.42 3.16
C GLY A 221 -9.18 1.60 4.08
N PHE A 222 -8.18 2.36 3.68
CA PHE A 222 -7.68 3.54 4.38
C PHE A 222 -7.99 4.81 3.59
N THR A 223 -8.33 5.88 4.31
CA THR A 223 -8.49 7.21 3.70
C THR A 223 -7.33 8.11 4.10
N ILE A 224 -6.62 8.63 3.10
CA ILE A 224 -5.54 9.61 3.27
C ILE A 224 -6.10 11.00 2.95
N SER A 225 -6.46 11.75 3.99
CA SER A 225 -7.04 13.10 3.88
C SER A 225 -6.04 14.24 4.07
N ASN A 226 -4.82 13.93 4.50
CA ASN A 226 -3.69 14.87 4.60
C ASN A 226 -2.45 14.24 3.95
N PRO A 227 -1.53 15.04 3.38
CA PRO A 227 -0.24 14.53 2.93
C PRO A 227 0.49 13.85 4.09
N ILE A 228 0.81 12.56 3.95
CA ILE A 228 1.60 11.81 4.92
C ILE A 228 2.66 10.97 4.22
N LYS A 229 3.70 10.63 4.97
CA LYS A 229 4.61 9.55 4.59
C LYS A 229 4.06 8.24 5.16
N PHE A 230 3.91 7.23 4.32
CA PHE A 230 3.52 5.87 4.68
C PHE A 230 4.54 4.91 4.07
N GLU A 231 5.41 4.35 4.90
CA GLU A 231 6.58 3.62 4.44
C GLU A 231 6.64 2.23 5.10
N GLY A 232 6.77 1.19 4.28
CA GLY A 232 7.13 -0.14 4.76
C GLY A 232 8.62 -0.41 4.70
N SER A 233 9.00 -1.65 5.01
CA SER A 233 10.39 -2.13 5.00
C SER A 233 10.84 -2.76 3.68
N GLY A 234 10.01 -2.70 2.64
CA GLY A 234 10.23 -3.24 1.30
C GLY A 234 9.15 -4.25 0.88
N PRO A 235 8.87 -4.40 -0.43
CA PRO A 235 8.01 -5.46 -0.93
C PRO A 235 8.49 -6.86 -0.49
N GLY A 236 7.55 -7.74 -0.12
CA GLY A 236 7.83 -9.06 0.48
C GLY A 236 8.29 -9.03 1.95
N ALA A 237 8.78 -7.90 2.47
CA ALA A 237 9.14 -7.76 3.89
C ALA A 237 7.98 -7.18 4.72
N THR A 238 7.33 -6.13 4.20
CA THR A 238 6.08 -5.58 4.73
C THR A 238 4.97 -5.92 3.73
N ILE A 239 3.98 -6.70 4.16
CA ILE A 239 2.88 -7.14 3.30
C ILE A 239 1.56 -6.72 3.92
N ILE A 240 0.73 -5.99 3.17
CA ILE A 240 -0.66 -5.70 3.51
C ILE A 240 -1.54 -6.73 2.81
N TRP A 241 -2.18 -7.59 3.59
CA TRP A 241 -3.13 -8.60 3.13
C TRP A 241 -4.54 -8.03 3.08
N ASN A 242 -5.01 -7.73 1.88
CA ASN A 242 -6.39 -7.31 1.67
C ASN A 242 -7.33 -8.50 1.84
N ARG A 243 -8.21 -8.42 2.83
CA ARG A 243 -9.28 -9.38 3.07
C ARG A 243 -10.66 -8.84 2.69
N SER A 244 -10.74 -7.58 2.26
CA SER A 244 -11.96 -7.03 1.69
C SER A 244 -12.20 -7.59 0.29
N THR A 245 -13.48 -7.71 -0.08
CA THR A 245 -13.89 -8.02 -1.44
C THR A 245 -14.19 -6.78 -2.27
N THR A 246 -14.36 -5.61 -1.65
CA THR A 246 -14.87 -4.42 -2.33
C THR A 246 -14.08 -3.14 -2.09
N ALA A 247 -13.20 -3.10 -1.09
CA ALA A 247 -12.55 -1.87 -0.67
C ALA A 247 -11.44 -1.41 -1.62
N ASP A 248 -11.40 -0.11 -1.87
CA ASP A 248 -10.15 0.55 -2.27
C ASP A 248 -9.21 0.58 -1.06
N ILE A 249 -8.00 0.02 -1.19
CA ILE A 249 -7.09 -0.17 -0.05
C ILE A 249 -6.55 1.17 0.42
N PHE A 250 -6.16 2.04 -0.50
CA PHE A 250 -5.84 3.43 -0.22
C PHE A 250 -6.73 4.35 -1.06
N THR A 251 -7.62 5.08 -0.39
CA THR A 251 -8.33 6.21 -0.96
C THR A 251 -7.55 7.49 -0.63
N VAL A 252 -6.91 8.11 -1.62
CA VAL A 252 -6.06 9.29 -1.41
C VAL A 252 -6.79 10.54 -1.89
N ASN A 253 -7.29 11.33 -0.95
CA ASN A 253 -8.18 12.48 -1.19
C ASN A 253 -7.79 13.71 -0.38
N TYR A 254 -6.50 13.93 -0.12
CA TYR A 254 -6.08 15.17 0.53
C TYR A 254 -6.27 16.35 -0.41
N GLN A 255 -6.79 17.44 0.15
CA GLN A 255 -7.19 18.62 -0.60
C GLN A 255 -6.14 19.72 -0.44
N ILE A 256 -5.54 20.16 -1.55
CA ILE A 256 -4.89 21.47 -1.59
C ILE A 256 -5.90 22.47 -2.16
N THR A 257 -6.63 23.15 -1.27
CA THR A 257 -7.57 24.21 -1.67
C THR A 257 -6.80 25.38 -2.27
N GLY A 258 -7.14 25.76 -3.51
CA GLY A 258 -6.82 27.09 -4.04
C GLY A 258 -5.84 27.16 -5.22
N GLY A 259 -5.49 26.05 -5.89
CA GLY A 259 -4.68 26.08 -7.13
C GLY A 259 -3.27 26.69 -6.98
N ALA A 260 -2.93 27.18 -5.80
CA ALA A 260 -1.61 27.61 -5.43
C ALA A 260 -0.81 26.34 -5.11
N THR A 261 0.25 26.14 -5.88
CA THR A 261 1.41 25.33 -5.53
C THR A 261 2.03 25.92 -4.25
N THR A 262 1.35 25.81 -3.11
CA THR A 262 1.96 26.12 -1.84
C THR A 262 2.97 25.02 -1.60
N THR A 263 4.23 25.42 -1.57
CA THR A 263 5.44 24.61 -1.46
C THR A 263 5.51 23.72 -0.22
N THR A 264 4.45 23.67 0.59
CA THR A 264 4.28 22.84 1.77
C THR A 264 3.56 21.51 1.51
N GLY A 265 3.05 21.26 0.29
CA GLY A 265 2.33 20.03 -0.07
C GLY A 265 3.13 18.94 -0.81
N HIS A 266 4.40 19.19 -1.14
CA HIS A 266 5.28 18.21 -1.80
C HIS A 266 5.84 17.25 -0.75
N GLY A 267 5.25 16.07 -0.56
CA GLY A 267 5.77 15.14 0.44
C GLY A 267 4.87 13.98 0.85
N ALA A 268 3.68 13.82 0.25
CA ALA A 268 2.95 12.57 0.43
C ALA A 268 3.72 11.46 -0.30
N VAL A 269 4.25 10.51 0.46
CA VAL A 269 5.03 9.39 -0.09
C VAL A 269 4.47 8.12 0.47
N ILE A 270 3.98 7.24 -0.39
CA ILE A 270 3.52 5.90 -0.03
C ILE A 270 4.44 4.91 -0.73
N ARG A 271 5.23 4.14 0.04
CA ARG A 271 6.28 3.32 -0.57
C ARG A 271 6.76 2.12 0.23
N ASN A 272 7.50 1.24 -0.44
CA ASN A 272 8.29 0.15 0.15
C ASN A 272 7.45 -0.92 0.85
N PHE A 273 6.40 -1.45 0.20
CA PHE A 273 5.66 -2.59 0.74
C PHE A 273 4.95 -3.35 -0.38
N GLU A 274 4.38 -4.49 -0.03
CA GLU A 274 3.52 -5.28 -0.89
C GLU A 274 2.06 -5.15 -0.45
N ILE A 275 1.16 -5.15 -1.43
CA ILE A 275 -0.28 -5.26 -1.24
C ILE A 275 -0.75 -6.51 -1.98
N SER A 276 -1.30 -7.46 -1.23
CA SER A 276 -1.70 -8.74 -1.79
C SER A 276 -3.09 -9.12 -1.32
N GLN A 277 -3.90 -9.66 -2.22
CA GLN A 277 -5.17 -10.26 -1.83
C GLN A 277 -4.92 -11.49 -0.97
N ALA A 278 -5.59 -11.59 0.18
CA ALA A 278 -5.49 -12.75 1.04
C ALA A 278 -6.05 -14.01 0.36
N SER A 279 -5.41 -15.16 0.61
CA SER A 279 -5.80 -16.44 0.01
C SER A 279 -7.24 -16.82 0.36
N GLY A 280 -7.96 -17.38 -0.61
CA GLY A 280 -9.35 -17.79 -0.45
C GLY A 280 -10.37 -16.65 -0.51
N ILE A 281 -9.95 -15.40 -0.76
CA ILE A 281 -10.83 -14.25 -0.90
C ILE A 281 -10.74 -13.73 -2.33
N THR A 282 -11.88 -13.70 -3.04
CA THR A 282 -11.97 -13.16 -4.40
C THR A 282 -12.52 -11.73 -4.36
N PRO A 283 -11.73 -10.73 -4.75
CA PRO A 283 -12.21 -9.35 -4.80
C PRO A 283 -13.13 -9.17 -6.00
N ILE A 284 -14.22 -8.44 -5.80
CA ILE A 284 -15.24 -8.13 -6.80
C ILE A 284 -15.20 -6.65 -7.22
N SER A 285 -14.60 -5.79 -6.40
CA SER A 285 -14.28 -4.40 -6.71
C SER A 285 -13.11 -3.89 -5.84
N GLY A 286 -12.60 -2.71 -6.16
CA GLY A 286 -11.61 -2.00 -5.34
C GLY A 286 -10.20 -1.98 -5.91
N TYR A 287 -9.54 -0.83 -5.86
CA TYR A 287 -8.16 -0.64 -6.30
C TYR A 287 -7.19 -0.68 -5.12
N ALA A 288 -5.93 -1.04 -5.37
CA ALA A 288 -4.86 -0.77 -4.40
C ALA A 288 -4.82 0.72 -4.05
N PHE A 289 -4.90 1.58 -5.07
CA PHE A 289 -4.93 3.02 -4.93
C PHE A 289 -6.08 3.62 -5.74
N ASN A 290 -6.95 4.36 -5.06
CA ASN A 290 -7.97 5.21 -5.67
C ASN A 290 -7.66 6.67 -5.32
N VAL A 291 -7.03 7.39 -6.23
CA VAL A 291 -6.49 8.73 -6.01
C VAL A 291 -7.46 9.77 -6.56
N ALA A 292 -7.82 10.77 -5.74
CA ALA A 292 -8.81 11.81 -6.06
C ALA A 292 -10.17 11.22 -6.49
N SER A 293 -10.72 10.29 -5.68
CA SER A 293 -11.97 9.59 -5.96
C SER A 293 -13.23 10.48 -5.89
N ALA A 294 -13.14 11.66 -5.26
CA ALA A 294 -14.23 12.61 -5.17
C ALA A 294 -14.41 13.39 -6.48
N SER A 295 -15.48 13.08 -7.21
CA SER A 295 -15.91 13.85 -8.38
C SER A 295 -16.42 15.23 -7.96
N GLY A 296 -15.68 16.29 -8.25
CA GLY A 296 -16.12 17.67 -7.99
C GLY A 296 -15.01 18.71 -8.20
N ALA A 297 -15.38 19.88 -8.71
CA ALA A 297 -14.46 21.00 -8.92
C ALA A 297 -13.86 21.46 -7.58
N GLY A 298 -12.53 21.32 -7.41
CA GLY A 298 -11.80 21.92 -6.29
C GLY A 298 -10.95 20.97 -5.43
N HIS A 299 -10.95 19.66 -5.69
CA HIS A 299 -10.06 18.72 -5.01
C HIS A 299 -8.85 18.42 -5.90
N TYR A 300 -7.66 18.83 -5.47
CA TYR A 300 -6.41 18.53 -6.16
C TYR A 300 -5.47 17.76 -5.26
N VAL A 301 -5.16 16.53 -5.66
CA VAL A 301 -4.06 15.72 -5.12
C VAL A 301 -2.83 16.06 -5.95
N THR A 302 -1.82 16.65 -5.32
CA THR A 302 -0.56 17.01 -5.96
C THR A 302 0.63 16.68 -5.07
N GLY A 303 1.79 16.44 -5.69
CA GLY A 303 3.01 16.05 -4.98
C GLY A 303 2.94 14.67 -4.33
N LEU A 304 2.01 13.81 -4.78
CA LEU A 304 1.92 12.42 -4.33
C LEU A 304 2.98 11.59 -5.05
N HIS A 305 3.70 10.79 -4.28
CA HIS A 305 4.63 9.77 -4.76
C HIS A 305 4.15 8.40 -4.28
N ILE A 306 3.89 7.50 -5.22
CA ILE A 306 3.63 6.08 -4.95
C ILE A 306 4.79 5.29 -5.57
N GLU A 307 5.63 4.69 -4.73
CA GLU A 307 6.96 4.21 -5.15
C GLU A 307 7.27 2.82 -4.59
N ASN A 308 7.91 1.94 -5.38
CA ASN A 308 8.42 0.65 -4.89
C ASN A 308 7.35 -0.19 -4.18
N ILE A 309 6.26 -0.47 -4.88
CA ILE A 309 5.11 -1.24 -4.36
C ILE A 309 4.81 -2.42 -5.27
N HIS A 310 4.68 -3.60 -4.67
CA HIS A 310 4.16 -4.79 -5.35
C HIS A 310 2.65 -4.91 -5.10
N MET A 311 1.87 -5.20 -6.13
CA MET A 311 0.41 -5.32 -6.07
C MET A 311 -0.01 -6.65 -6.72
N ASN A 312 -0.56 -7.58 -5.93
CA ASN A 312 -0.81 -8.95 -6.40
C ASN A 312 -2.25 -9.40 -6.16
N ASN A 313 -2.89 -9.97 -7.19
CA ASN A 313 -4.19 -10.66 -7.09
C ASN A 313 -5.37 -9.79 -6.59
N LEU A 314 -5.24 -8.46 -6.68
CA LEU A 314 -6.27 -7.50 -6.31
C LEU A 314 -7.36 -7.41 -7.39
N TRP A 315 -8.41 -6.61 -7.16
CA TRP A 315 -9.35 -6.31 -8.24
C TRP A 315 -8.75 -5.34 -9.25
N GLY A 316 -8.04 -4.29 -8.83
CA GLY A 316 -7.26 -3.42 -9.72
C GLY A 316 -6.05 -2.78 -9.01
N GLY A 317 -5.14 -2.21 -9.79
CA GLY A 317 -3.92 -1.56 -9.28
C GLY A 317 -4.16 -0.11 -8.87
N VAL A 318 -3.86 0.83 -9.76
CA VAL A 318 -3.97 2.27 -9.54
C VAL A 318 -5.13 2.84 -10.36
N LYS A 319 -6.02 3.58 -9.71
CA LYS A 319 -7.04 4.41 -10.34
C LYS A 319 -6.78 5.87 -10.02
N THR A 320 -6.75 6.71 -11.04
CA THR A 320 -6.80 8.17 -10.88
C THR A 320 -8.19 8.68 -11.18
N GLY A 321 -8.70 9.56 -10.33
CA GLY A 321 -9.92 10.30 -10.55
C GLY A 321 -9.66 11.68 -11.15
N THR A 322 -10.63 12.57 -10.97
CA THR A 322 -10.68 13.83 -11.74
C THR A 322 -9.78 14.94 -11.19
N GLY A 323 -9.20 14.74 -10.00
CA GLY A 323 -8.47 15.76 -9.25
C GLY A 323 -6.99 15.47 -9.07
N VAL A 324 -6.37 14.65 -9.92
CA VAL A 324 -4.94 14.29 -9.76
C VAL A 324 -4.06 15.20 -10.63
N ILE A 325 -3.05 15.83 -10.03
CA ILE A 325 -2.22 16.85 -10.69
C ILE A 325 -0.77 16.71 -10.22
N SER A 326 0.22 16.56 -11.11
CA SER A 326 1.64 16.57 -10.71
C SER A 326 1.97 15.52 -9.66
N CYS A 327 1.66 14.26 -9.97
CA CYS A 327 1.93 13.10 -9.13
C CYS A 327 2.84 12.08 -9.84
N TRP A 328 3.57 11.31 -9.05
CA TRP A 328 4.54 10.31 -9.52
C TRP A 328 4.15 8.91 -9.06
N PHE A 329 4.15 7.99 -10.01
CA PHE A 329 3.95 6.56 -9.81
C PHE A 329 5.17 5.87 -10.39
N ARG A 330 5.95 5.19 -9.56
CA ARG A 330 7.21 4.59 -10.02
C ARG A 330 7.57 3.29 -9.32
N ASP A 331 8.40 2.51 -9.99
CA ASP A 331 8.93 1.25 -9.44
C ASP A 331 7.77 0.35 -8.96
N LEU A 332 6.72 0.24 -9.76
CA LEU A 332 5.53 -0.52 -9.42
C LEU A 332 5.57 -1.88 -10.10
N TYR A 333 5.27 -2.92 -9.34
CA TYR A 333 5.15 -4.28 -9.85
C TYR A 333 3.70 -4.76 -9.66
N MET A 334 3.01 -5.04 -10.75
CA MET A 334 1.59 -5.38 -10.74
C MET A 334 1.39 -6.76 -11.36
N VAL A 335 0.86 -7.71 -10.58
CA VAL A 335 0.67 -9.09 -11.03
C VAL A 335 -0.75 -9.54 -10.86
N SER A 336 -1.36 -9.93 -12.00
CA SER A 336 -2.67 -10.54 -12.15
C SER A 336 -3.80 -9.87 -11.33
N PHE A 337 -4.73 -9.21 -12.01
CA PHE A 337 -5.92 -8.66 -11.38
C PHE A 337 -7.18 -9.40 -11.79
N VAL A 338 -8.21 -9.35 -10.94
CA VAL A 338 -9.46 -10.10 -11.14
C VAL A 338 -10.41 -9.41 -12.11
N GLY A 339 -10.44 -8.08 -12.20
CA GLY A 339 -11.35 -7.41 -13.15
C GLY A 339 -11.12 -5.93 -13.46
N GLY A 340 -10.53 -5.15 -12.57
CA GLY A 340 -10.07 -3.78 -12.82
C GLY A 340 -8.80 -3.74 -13.69
N SER A 341 -8.33 -2.55 -14.05
CA SER A 341 -7.05 -2.38 -14.77
C SER A 341 -5.87 -2.29 -13.81
N GLY A 342 -4.66 -2.52 -14.32
CA GLY A 342 -3.45 -2.23 -13.55
C GLY A 342 -3.27 -0.73 -13.35
N ILE A 343 -3.46 0.04 -14.41
CA ILE A 343 -3.66 1.49 -14.31
C ILE A 343 -4.98 1.85 -14.99
N LEU A 344 -5.91 2.44 -14.25
CA LEU A 344 -7.07 3.14 -14.78
C LEU A 344 -6.83 4.65 -14.68
N TYR A 345 -6.50 5.27 -15.80
CA TYR A 345 -6.26 6.70 -15.88
C TYR A 345 -7.53 7.44 -16.33
N ASN A 346 -8.13 8.20 -15.41
CA ASN A 346 -9.42 8.87 -15.63
C ASN A 346 -9.40 10.32 -15.09
N THR A 347 -8.44 11.11 -15.60
CA THR A 347 -8.23 12.50 -15.16
C THR A 347 -8.58 13.45 -16.31
N PRO A 348 -9.68 14.23 -16.23
CA PRO A 348 -10.10 15.19 -17.24
C PRO A 348 -9.24 16.44 -17.22
N ILE A 349 -9.28 17.18 -18.34
CA ILE A 349 -8.67 18.51 -18.47
C ILE A 349 -9.51 19.56 -17.71
N PRO A 350 -8.89 20.53 -17.01
CA PRO A 350 -7.44 20.65 -16.79
C PRO A 350 -6.96 19.67 -15.71
N GLY A 351 -6.09 18.74 -16.12
CA GLY A 351 -5.34 17.83 -15.26
C GLY A 351 -3.89 18.29 -15.18
N GLY A 352 -3.20 17.97 -14.10
CA GLY A 352 -1.76 18.24 -14.03
C GLY A 352 -0.95 17.21 -14.79
N ASP A 353 0.35 17.49 -14.93
CA ASP A 353 1.28 16.54 -15.51
C ASP A 353 1.35 15.27 -14.66
N MET A 354 1.09 14.11 -15.26
CA MET A 354 1.16 12.82 -14.57
C MET A 354 2.39 12.05 -15.05
N HIS A 355 3.12 11.46 -14.10
CA HIS A 355 4.35 10.73 -14.36
C HIS A 355 4.23 9.29 -13.90
N PHE A 356 4.22 8.37 -14.87
CA PHE A 356 4.31 6.94 -14.65
C PHE A 356 5.66 6.46 -15.18
N SER A 357 6.50 5.85 -14.34
CA SER A 357 7.83 5.39 -14.76
C SER A 357 8.21 4.06 -14.16
N ASP A 358 8.91 3.21 -14.91
CA ASP A 358 9.51 1.97 -14.38
C ASP A 358 8.45 1.06 -13.74
N ILE A 359 7.40 0.76 -14.52
CA ILE A 359 6.27 -0.05 -14.07
C ILE A 359 6.25 -1.34 -14.87
N GLU A 360 6.22 -2.47 -14.15
CA GLU A 360 6.05 -3.79 -14.74
C GLU A 360 4.69 -4.36 -14.37
N MET A 361 3.95 -4.76 -15.39
CA MET A 361 2.61 -5.34 -15.31
C MET A 361 2.66 -6.72 -15.95
N SER A 362 2.21 -7.74 -15.23
CA SER A 362 2.26 -9.13 -15.71
C SER A 362 1.00 -9.90 -15.37
N GLY A 363 0.49 -10.68 -16.33
CA GLY A 363 -0.70 -11.50 -16.16
C GLY A 363 -1.99 -10.79 -16.58
N THR A 364 -3.12 -11.30 -16.12
CA THR A 364 -4.44 -10.86 -16.58
C THR A 364 -4.86 -9.52 -15.99
N ASN A 365 -5.54 -8.69 -16.77
CA ASN A 365 -6.14 -7.42 -16.33
C ASN A 365 -5.14 -6.42 -15.72
N THR A 366 -3.83 -6.56 -15.97
CA THR A 366 -2.81 -5.66 -15.44
C THR A 366 -2.48 -4.51 -16.37
N GLY A 367 -3.16 -4.39 -17.52
CA GLY A 367 -2.90 -3.37 -18.53
C GLY A 367 -3.22 -1.93 -18.10
N VAL A 368 -2.94 -1.01 -19.03
CA VAL A 368 -3.24 0.41 -18.88
C VAL A 368 -4.53 0.73 -19.63
N THR A 369 -5.51 1.29 -18.93
CA THR A 369 -6.74 1.81 -19.51
C THR A 369 -6.78 3.32 -19.31
N ILE A 370 -6.86 4.08 -20.41
CA ILE A 370 -7.01 5.53 -20.40
C ILE A 370 -8.44 5.86 -20.82
N GLN A 371 -9.20 6.47 -19.93
CA GLN A 371 -10.54 7.00 -20.22
C GLN A 371 -10.50 8.49 -20.53
N GLN A 372 -9.72 9.23 -19.73
CA GLN A 372 -9.54 10.68 -19.84
C GLN A 372 -8.12 11.02 -19.43
N ALA A 373 -7.50 11.97 -20.13
CA ALA A 373 -6.11 12.35 -19.89
C ALA A 373 -5.84 13.81 -20.23
N ASP A 374 -5.12 14.49 -19.35
CA ASP A 374 -4.28 15.64 -19.71
C ASP A 374 -2.84 15.17 -20.04
N THR A 375 -1.92 16.11 -20.18
CA THR A 375 -0.50 15.91 -20.47
C THR A 375 0.10 14.87 -19.53
N THR A 376 0.44 13.71 -20.07
CA THR A 376 0.86 12.55 -19.27
C THR A 376 1.99 11.84 -19.97
N THR A 377 3.03 11.46 -19.21
CA THR A 377 4.13 10.66 -19.72
C THR A 377 4.23 9.35 -18.98
N PHE A 378 4.21 8.28 -19.76
CA PHE A 378 4.53 6.91 -19.39
C PHE A 378 5.93 6.59 -19.90
N THR A 379 6.86 6.22 -19.02
CA THR A 379 8.25 5.90 -19.39
C THR A 379 8.62 4.52 -18.85
N ASN A 380 9.31 3.69 -19.64
CA ASN A 380 9.75 2.36 -19.19
C ASN A 380 8.59 1.52 -18.62
N ILE A 381 7.48 1.46 -19.35
CA ILE A 381 6.30 0.68 -18.95
C ILE A 381 6.33 -0.65 -19.68
N LYS A 382 6.29 -1.74 -18.91
CA LYS A 382 6.20 -3.10 -19.43
C LYS A 382 4.83 -3.68 -19.12
N MET A 383 4.13 -4.14 -20.15
CA MET A 383 2.84 -4.83 -20.09
C MET A 383 2.99 -6.23 -20.69
N ASN A 384 3.01 -7.26 -19.85
CA ASN A 384 3.08 -8.66 -20.26
C ASN A 384 1.72 -9.35 -20.08
N SER A 385 1.18 -9.87 -21.18
CA SER A 385 -0.12 -10.56 -21.27
C SER A 385 -1.31 -9.66 -20.93
N SER A 386 -1.13 -8.36 -21.15
CA SER A 386 -2.13 -7.30 -20.99
C SER A 386 -1.90 -6.22 -22.05
N GLY A 387 -2.92 -5.40 -22.31
CA GLY A 387 -2.91 -4.39 -23.36
C GLY A 387 -2.92 -2.94 -22.85
N LEU A 388 -2.83 -2.03 -23.83
CA LEU A 388 -3.09 -0.61 -23.67
C LEU A 388 -4.45 -0.30 -24.30
N VAL A 389 -5.40 0.22 -23.52
CA VAL A 389 -6.77 0.49 -23.97
C VAL A 389 -7.08 1.97 -23.81
N PHE A 390 -7.56 2.60 -24.87
CA PHE A 390 -8.13 3.94 -24.86
C PHE A 390 -9.66 3.78 -24.89
N ALA A 391 -10.29 3.80 -23.73
CA ALA A 391 -11.70 3.47 -23.56
C ALA A 391 -12.59 4.72 -23.62
N ALA A 392 -13.63 4.67 -24.47
CA ALA A 392 -14.54 5.81 -24.71
C ALA A 392 -14.99 6.45 -23.37
N PRO A 393 -14.89 7.77 -23.22
CA PRO A 393 -15.20 8.39 -21.94
C PRO A 393 -16.72 8.37 -21.74
N THR A 394 -17.18 8.28 -20.50
CA THR A 394 -18.61 8.37 -20.17
C THR A 394 -19.17 9.79 -20.34
N ALA A 395 -18.32 10.78 -20.64
CA ALA A 395 -18.66 12.18 -20.93
C ALA A 395 -17.77 12.71 -22.07
N ALA A 396 -18.14 13.82 -22.72
CA ALA A 396 -17.35 14.44 -23.78
C ALA A 396 -16.06 15.06 -23.21
N SER A 397 -14.99 14.29 -23.16
CA SER A 397 -13.69 14.75 -22.69
C SER A 397 -12.58 14.08 -23.50
N ASP A 398 -11.72 14.92 -24.06
CA ASP A 398 -10.66 14.52 -24.98
C ASP A 398 -9.44 13.95 -24.24
N ILE A 399 -8.72 13.07 -24.93
CA ILE A 399 -7.39 12.60 -24.53
C ILE A 399 -6.37 13.56 -25.13
N ILE A 400 -5.67 14.32 -24.29
CA ILE A 400 -4.71 15.35 -24.72
C ILE A 400 -3.30 14.92 -24.30
N ARG A 401 -2.36 14.90 -25.27
CA ARG A 401 -0.91 14.76 -25.07
C ARG A 401 -0.47 13.60 -24.16
N VAL A 402 -0.91 12.39 -24.46
CA VAL A 402 -0.37 11.18 -23.80
C VAL A 402 0.87 10.70 -24.55
N ARG A 403 1.98 10.54 -23.85
CA ARG A 403 3.23 10.02 -24.41
C ARG A 403 3.63 8.72 -23.71
N PHE A 404 3.93 7.70 -24.50
CA PHE A 404 4.63 6.50 -24.06
C PHE A 404 6.07 6.53 -24.59
N VAL A 405 7.04 6.35 -23.71
CA VAL A 405 8.48 6.34 -24.03
C VAL A 405 9.08 5.02 -23.56
N ASN A 406 9.77 4.31 -24.45
CA ASN A 406 10.43 3.04 -24.14
C ASN A 406 9.49 2.03 -23.48
N PHE A 407 8.34 1.80 -24.10
CA PHE A 407 7.34 0.87 -23.58
C PHE A 407 7.59 -0.55 -24.13
N SER A 408 7.08 -1.57 -23.45
CA SER A 408 7.09 -2.96 -23.91
C SER A 408 5.69 -3.53 -23.74
N ILE A 409 5.09 -4.04 -24.81
CA ILE A 409 3.84 -4.82 -24.76
C ILE A 409 4.14 -6.20 -25.33
N GLU A 410 4.05 -7.24 -24.51
CA GLU A 410 4.44 -8.61 -24.85
C GLU A 410 3.44 -9.65 -24.29
N GLY A 411 3.57 -10.92 -24.67
CA GLY A 411 2.81 -12.03 -24.07
C GLY A 411 1.59 -12.49 -24.89
N ALA A 412 0.64 -13.17 -24.23
CA ALA A 412 -0.56 -13.68 -24.90
C ALA A 412 -1.69 -12.62 -24.89
N ASN A 413 -2.21 -12.27 -26.06
CA ASN A 413 -3.20 -11.19 -26.29
C ASN A 413 -2.78 -9.74 -25.94
N PRO A 414 -1.54 -9.29 -26.19
CA PRO A 414 -1.19 -7.88 -26.09
C PRO A 414 -1.90 -7.10 -27.20
N SER A 415 -2.70 -6.11 -26.82
CA SER A 415 -3.37 -5.23 -27.78
C SER A 415 -3.23 -3.77 -27.40
N ILE A 416 -2.98 -2.93 -28.41
CA ILE A 416 -3.32 -1.50 -28.34
C ILE A 416 -4.72 -1.36 -28.93
N ASP A 417 -5.70 -0.99 -28.11
CA ASP A 417 -7.06 -0.68 -28.51
C ASP A 417 -7.28 0.83 -28.44
N TRP A 418 -7.51 1.47 -29.58
CA TRP A 418 -7.68 2.92 -29.69
C TRP A 418 -9.10 3.41 -29.36
N GLY A 419 -10.06 2.49 -29.17
CA GLY A 419 -11.46 2.81 -28.92
C GLY A 419 -12.07 3.72 -30.00
N THR A 420 -13.04 4.54 -29.62
CA THR A 420 -13.78 5.48 -30.51
C THR A 420 -13.39 6.94 -30.28
N HIS A 421 -12.20 7.23 -29.75
CA HIS A 421 -11.78 8.61 -29.45
C HIS A 421 -11.30 9.35 -30.71
N GLY A 422 -11.52 10.66 -30.75
CA GLY A 422 -10.85 11.55 -31.72
C GLY A 422 -9.38 11.77 -31.33
N THR A 423 -8.50 10.82 -31.58
CA THR A 423 -7.14 10.80 -31.02
C THR A 423 -6.14 11.64 -31.81
N THR A 424 -6.14 12.97 -31.68
CA THR A 424 -5.12 13.80 -32.36
C THR A 424 -3.77 13.92 -31.61
N GLN A 425 -3.58 13.28 -30.43
CA GLN A 425 -2.43 13.62 -29.55
C GLN A 425 -1.81 12.48 -28.71
N VAL A 426 -1.82 11.23 -29.17
CA VAL A 426 -1.04 10.15 -28.54
C VAL A 426 0.30 9.96 -29.25
N GLN A 427 1.39 9.88 -28.50
CA GLN A 427 2.74 9.64 -28.99
C GLN A 427 3.29 8.32 -28.45
N LEU A 428 3.76 7.45 -29.34
CA LEU A 428 4.48 6.23 -28.99
C LEU A 428 5.93 6.39 -29.46
N ILE A 429 6.88 6.40 -28.54
CA ILE A 429 8.29 6.76 -28.80
C ILE A 429 9.21 5.66 -28.28
N GLY A 430 9.82 4.92 -29.20
CA GLY A 430 10.68 3.77 -28.87
C GLY A 430 9.93 2.63 -28.17
N GLY A 431 10.64 1.54 -27.88
CA GLY A 431 10.05 0.35 -27.29
C GLY A 431 9.60 -0.72 -28.30
N GLU A 432 8.98 -1.77 -27.78
CA GLU A 432 8.60 -2.97 -28.52
C GLU A 432 7.13 -3.34 -28.25
N CYS A 433 6.40 -3.69 -29.30
CA CYS A 433 5.04 -4.21 -29.19
C CYS A 433 4.95 -5.48 -30.03
N ASP A 434 4.89 -6.63 -29.33
CA ASP A 434 4.74 -7.92 -29.98
C ASP A 434 3.26 -8.22 -30.19
N HIS A 435 2.78 -8.15 -31.42
CA HIS A 435 1.36 -8.33 -31.71
C HIS A 435 0.99 -9.82 -31.81
N GLY A 436 0.05 -10.26 -30.97
CA GLY A 436 -0.65 -11.53 -31.18
C GLY A 436 -1.46 -11.53 -32.48
N THR A 437 -1.75 -12.71 -33.03
CA THR A 437 -2.37 -12.93 -34.36
C THR A 437 -3.75 -12.30 -34.59
N ASN A 438 -4.35 -11.64 -33.60
CA ASN A 438 -5.71 -11.09 -33.65
C ASN A 438 -5.80 -9.57 -33.46
N ASN A 439 -4.69 -8.84 -33.40
CA ASN A 439 -4.77 -7.41 -33.05
C ASN A 439 -4.65 -6.47 -34.26
N SER A 440 -5.80 -5.93 -34.68
CA SER A 440 -5.89 -4.86 -35.66
C SER A 440 -5.63 -3.51 -34.98
N ALA A 441 -4.55 -2.82 -35.37
CA ALA A 441 -4.39 -1.40 -35.10
C ALA A 441 -5.41 -0.60 -35.94
N ASN A 442 -6.70 -0.70 -35.60
CA ASN A 442 -7.75 0.06 -36.26
C ASN A 442 -7.68 1.51 -35.74
N ASN A 443 -7.67 2.49 -36.65
CA ASN A 443 -7.75 3.93 -36.38
C ASN A 443 -6.55 4.54 -35.61
N VAL A 444 -5.33 4.40 -36.14
CA VAL A 444 -4.15 5.07 -35.57
C VAL A 444 -4.05 6.51 -36.10
N ASN A 445 -4.52 7.50 -35.32
CA ASN A 445 -4.10 8.91 -35.44
C ASN A 445 -2.91 9.25 -34.51
N ALA A 446 -2.15 8.24 -34.08
CA ALA A 446 -0.98 8.42 -33.22
C ALA A 446 0.31 8.64 -34.03
N MET A 447 1.14 9.60 -33.58
CA MET A 447 2.48 9.77 -34.12
C MET A 447 3.40 8.70 -33.52
N VAL A 448 3.77 7.73 -34.34
CA VAL A 448 4.69 6.66 -33.99
C VAL A 448 6.10 7.02 -34.41
N VAL A 449 7.05 7.08 -33.47
CA VAL A 449 8.46 7.38 -33.76
C VAL A 449 9.37 6.27 -33.21
N GLY A 450 9.98 5.50 -34.10
CA GLY A 450 11.04 4.54 -33.75
C GLY A 450 10.59 3.30 -32.96
N THR A 451 9.32 2.91 -33.04
CA THR A 451 8.81 1.69 -32.39
C THR A 451 8.88 0.50 -33.34
N ASN A 452 9.39 -0.64 -32.87
CA ASN A 452 9.35 -1.89 -33.63
C ASN A 452 8.03 -2.62 -33.38
N PHE A 453 7.23 -2.79 -34.43
CA PHE A 453 6.06 -3.67 -34.42
C PHE A 453 6.42 -4.97 -35.11
N SER A 454 6.52 -6.08 -34.38
CA SER A 454 6.63 -7.41 -34.96
C SER A 454 5.27 -7.87 -35.50
N ASN A 455 5.28 -8.47 -36.70
CA ASN A 455 4.19 -9.29 -37.26
C ASN A 455 2.90 -8.61 -37.82
N SER A 456 2.90 -7.29 -38.08
CA SER A 456 1.81 -6.62 -38.81
C SER A 456 2.32 -5.68 -39.90
N GLY A 457 1.59 -5.57 -41.01
CA GLY A 457 1.83 -4.57 -42.05
C GLY A 457 1.88 -3.17 -41.44
N VAL A 458 2.89 -2.39 -41.84
CA VAL A 458 3.13 -1.02 -41.34
C VAL A 458 1.82 -0.24 -41.38
N ALA A 459 1.28 0.11 -40.21
CA ALA A 459 0.12 0.98 -40.09
C ALA A 459 0.50 2.35 -40.65
N LEU A 460 -0.03 2.68 -41.83
CA LEU A 460 0.12 3.99 -42.44
C LEU A 460 -0.65 5.02 -41.62
N LEU A 461 0.03 6.12 -41.27
CA LEU A 461 -0.57 7.37 -40.84
C LEU A 461 -1.57 7.84 -41.92
N GLN A 462 -2.86 7.54 -41.76
CA GLN A 462 -3.90 8.19 -42.55
C GLN A 462 -4.37 9.43 -41.79
N GLY A 463 -3.71 10.56 -42.03
CA GLY A 463 -4.23 11.85 -41.59
C GLY A 463 -5.56 12.12 -42.30
N THR A 464 -6.66 12.17 -41.56
CA THR A 464 -8.00 12.55 -42.06
C THR A 464 -8.20 14.07 -42.13
N ASP A 465 -7.19 14.85 -41.76
CA ASP A 465 -7.24 16.30 -41.96
C ASP A 465 -7.07 16.58 -43.46
N GLY A 466 -8.07 17.23 -44.06
CA GLY A 466 -8.18 17.57 -45.48
C GLY A 466 -7.11 18.53 -46.03
N GLY A 467 -5.87 18.43 -45.55
CA GLY A 467 -4.66 19.08 -46.04
C GLY A 467 -3.49 18.11 -46.23
N GLY A 468 -3.74 16.81 -46.38
CA GLY A 468 -2.74 15.83 -46.83
C GLY A 468 -2.14 16.19 -48.20
N PRO A 469 -0.95 15.66 -48.54
CA PRO A 469 -0.26 15.94 -49.81
C PRO A 469 -1.24 15.74 -50.97
N ASN A 470 -1.32 16.73 -51.86
CA ASN A 470 -2.27 16.74 -52.97
C ASN A 470 -2.23 15.37 -53.66
N GLN A 471 -3.29 14.57 -53.50
CA GLN A 471 -3.43 13.32 -54.25
C GLN A 471 -3.62 13.67 -55.72
N GLN A 472 -2.53 13.95 -56.42
CA GLN A 472 -2.51 13.79 -57.85
C GLN A 472 -2.28 12.31 -58.10
N SER A 473 -3.37 11.55 -58.25
CA SER A 473 -3.31 10.20 -58.78
C SER A 473 -2.82 10.29 -60.22
N VAL A 474 -1.50 10.41 -60.41
CA VAL A 474 -0.89 10.13 -61.70
C VAL A 474 -0.95 8.61 -61.83
N VAL A 475 -2.05 8.12 -62.36
CA VAL A 475 -2.18 6.72 -62.77
C VAL A 475 -1.31 6.54 -64.00
N THR A 476 -0.02 6.32 -63.80
CA THR A 476 0.87 5.87 -64.85
C THR A 476 0.67 4.36 -64.98
N GLY A 477 -0.27 3.95 -65.84
CA GLY A 477 -0.41 2.56 -66.31
C GLY A 477 0.82 2.00 -67.05
N SER A 478 1.98 2.66 -66.93
CA SER A 478 3.27 2.36 -67.54
C SER A 478 4.35 2.00 -66.50
N ARG A 479 4.00 1.79 -65.22
CA ARG A 479 4.93 1.28 -64.20
C ARG A 479 4.95 -0.25 -64.16
N SER A 480 6.13 -0.81 -63.92
CA SER A 480 6.37 -2.26 -63.85
C SER A 480 7.42 -2.59 -62.79
N ILE A 481 7.28 -3.77 -62.17
CA ILE A 481 8.31 -4.36 -61.31
C ILE A 481 9.54 -4.66 -62.16
N GLY A 482 10.74 -4.43 -61.61
CA GLY A 482 12.02 -4.60 -62.32
C GLY A 482 12.35 -3.47 -63.30
N THR A 483 11.73 -2.30 -63.15
CA THR A 483 12.01 -1.13 -63.98
C THR A 483 12.46 0.04 -63.11
N VAL A 484 13.57 0.67 -63.49
CA VAL A 484 14.12 1.83 -62.80
C VAL A 484 13.41 3.11 -63.25
N PHE A 485 13.01 3.91 -62.29
CA PHE A 485 12.42 5.23 -62.49
C PHE A 485 13.26 6.29 -61.78
N GLN A 486 13.13 7.57 -62.18
CA GLN A 486 13.78 8.70 -61.52
C GLN A 486 12.73 9.68 -61.01
N ASN A 487 12.90 10.20 -59.79
CA ASN A 487 12.06 11.28 -59.29
C ASN A 487 12.51 12.62 -59.91
N THR A 488 11.84 13.02 -60.99
CA THR A 488 12.11 14.28 -61.70
C THR A 488 11.20 15.44 -61.26
N THR A 489 10.41 15.27 -60.19
CA THR A 489 9.36 16.23 -59.80
C THR A 489 9.89 17.49 -59.10
N GLY A 490 11.16 17.48 -58.67
CA GLY A 490 11.75 18.55 -57.86
C GLY A 490 11.29 18.56 -56.40
N LYS A 491 10.43 17.62 -55.99
CA LYS A 491 9.95 17.44 -54.61
C LYS A 491 10.13 15.98 -54.16
N PRO A 492 10.21 15.70 -52.85
CA PRO A 492 10.17 14.31 -52.37
C PRO A 492 8.91 13.62 -52.89
N LEU A 493 9.05 12.39 -53.38
CA LEU A 493 7.95 11.62 -53.94
C LEU A 493 7.69 10.41 -53.02
N TYR A 494 6.49 10.31 -52.48
CA TYR A 494 6.03 9.09 -51.82
C TYR A 494 5.58 8.07 -52.87
N VAL A 495 6.20 6.90 -52.88
CA VAL A 495 5.89 5.81 -53.80
C VAL A 495 5.25 4.68 -53.00
N TRP A 496 4.11 4.17 -53.48
CA TRP A 496 3.40 3.03 -52.87
C TRP A 496 3.06 1.99 -53.93
N ILE A 497 3.46 0.75 -53.65
CA ILE A 497 3.42 -0.38 -54.59
C ILE A 497 2.67 -1.54 -53.93
N ILE A 498 1.73 -2.13 -54.66
CA ILE A 498 0.89 -3.25 -54.23
C ILE A 498 1.19 -4.46 -55.13
N PRO A 499 2.24 -5.23 -54.81
CA PRO A 499 2.58 -6.43 -55.57
C PRO A 499 1.70 -7.63 -55.14
N ILE A 500 1.46 -8.55 -56.06
CA ILE A 500 0.73 -9.81 -55.86
C ILE A 500 1.69 -10.96 -56.18
N THR A 501 1.76 -11.94 -55.28
CA THR A 501 2.56 -13.17 -55.47
C THR A 501 1.91 -14.11 -56.49
N ASN A 502 2.69 -14.66 -57.41
CA ASN A 502 2.23 -15.60 -58.45
C ASN A 502 2.81 -17.00 -58.32
N SER A 503 3.60 -17.26 -57.27
CA SER A 503 4.23 -18.56 -57.04
C SER A 503 4.03 -19.05 -55.62
N SER A 504 3.83 -20.36 -55.46
CA SER A 504 3.83 -21.02 -54.17
C SER A 504 5.27 -21.14 -53.66
N GLY A 505 5.61 -20.47 -52.55
CA GLY A 505 6.95 -20.46 -51.98
C GLY A 505 7.20 -19.18 -51.18
N ALA A 506 8.39 -19.04 -50.60
CA ALA A 506 8.84 -17.78 -50.01
C ALA A 506 9.17 -16.80 -51.14
N ASN A 507 8.39 -15.72 -51.25
CA ASN A 507 8.57 -14.68 -52.25
C ASN A 507 9.13 -13.43 -51.55
N ILE A 508 10.19 -12.83 -52.10
CA ILE A 508 10.82 -11.61 -51.56
C ILE A 508 10.86 -10.54 -52.65
N ILE A 509 10.37 -9.35 -52.33
CA ILE A 509 10.46 -8.16 -53.17
C ILE A 509 11.01 -6.99 -52.35
N VAL A 510 11.84 -6.15 -52.96
CA VAL A 510 12.54 -5.04 -52.30
C VAL A 510 12.32 -3.76 -53.09
N PHE A 511 11.91 -2.69 -52.41
CA PHE A 511 11.90 -1.34 -52.95
C PHE A 511 13.25 -0.67 -52.69
N LYS A 512 13.92 -0.25 -53.75
CA LYS A 512 15.24 0.40 -53.71
C LYS A 512 15.12 1.87 -54.11
N THR A 513 15.91 2.73 -53.49
CA THR A 513 16.05 4.13 -53.90
C THR A 513 17.38 4.73 -53.44
N ASP A 514 18.12 5.37 -54.35
CA ASP A 514 19.29 6.20 -54.08
C ASP A 514 19.65 7.06 -55.32
N SER A 515 20.80 7.71 -55.34
CA SER A 515 21.24 8.56 -56.45
C SER A 515 21.85 7.80 -57.64
N SER A 516 21.95 6.47 -57.58
CA SER A 516 22.57 5.62 -58.62
C SER A 516 21.52 5.00 -59.57
N ASN A 517 21.92 4.71 -60.82
CA ASN A 517 21.06 4.10 -61.83
C ASN A 517 21.70 2.82 -62.40
N PRO A 518 21.21 1.60 -62.05
CA PRO A 518 20.07 1.30 -61.17
C PRO A 518 20.36 1.56 -59.68
N PRO A 519 19.33 1.83 -58.85
CA PRO A 519 19.50 2.07 -57.42
C PRO A 519 19.94 0.81 -56.67
N THR A 520 20.79 0.98 -55.66
CA THR A 520 21.41 -0.13 -54.90
C THR A 520 20.88 -0.26 -53.47
N SER A 521 20.44 0.84 -52.88
CA SER A 521 20.04 0.93 -51.47
C SER A 521 18.59 0.47 -51.28
N GLY A 522 18.38 -0.61 -50.52
CA GLY A 522 17.05 -1.10 -50.17
C GLY A 522 16.42 -0.25 -49.07
N LEU A 523 15.22 0.27 -49.32
CA LEU A 523 14.46 1.09 -48.39
C LEU A 523 13.39 0.28 -47.65
N SER A 524 12.68 -0.60 -48.34
CA SER A 524 11.70 -1.51 -47.75
C SER A 524 11.71 -2.86 -48.46
N ALA A 525 11.35 -3.92 -47.73
CA ALA A 525 11.32 -5.27 -48.24
C ALA A 525 10.09 -5.99 -47.71
N GLN A 526 9.57 -6.93 -48.50
CA GLN A 526 8.47 -7.77 -48.08
C GLN A 526 8.76 -9.23 -48.41
N GLN A 527 8.51 -10.09 -47.42
CA GLN A 527 8.57 -11.54 -47.55
C GLN A 527 7.18 -12.13 -47.29
N ILE A 528 6.62 -12.83 -48.27
CA ILE A 528 5.30 -13.46 -48.17
C ILE A 528 5.37 -14.89 -48.69
N SER A 529 4.69 -15.81 -48.01
CA SER A 529 4.50 -17.19 -48.48
C SER A 529 3.07 -17.40 -48.99
N GLY A 530 2.92 -17.90 -50.23
CA GLY A 530 1.61 -18.19 -50.83
C GLY A 530 1.45 -17.63 -52.25
N THR A 531 0.36 -18.00 -52.91
CA THR A 531 -0.02 -17.51 -54.26
C THR A 531 -1.27 -16.65 -54.15
N GLY A 532 -1.33 -15.54 -54.88
CA GLY A 532 -2.43 -14.57 -54.84
C GLY A 532 -2.44 -13.68 -53.59
N VAL A 533 -1.38 -13.73 -52.77
CA VAL A 533 -1.27 -12.90 -51.57
C VAL A 533 -0.80 -11.51 -51.96
N ILE A 534 -1.51 -10.50 -51.46
CA ILE A 534 -1.25 -9.08 -51.71
C ILE A 534 -0.20 -8.58 -50.73
N GLY A 535 0.81 -7.89 -51.26
CA GLY A 535 1.81 -7.17 -50.50
C GLY A 535 1.65 -5.65 -50.57
N SER A 536 2.46 -4.95 -49.79
CA SER A 536 2.62 -3.49 -49.83
C SER A 536 4.07 -3.11 -49.59
N LEU A 537 4.65 -2.34 -50.52
CA LEU A 537 5.94 -1.67 -50.37
C LEU A 537 5.71 -0.16 -50.44
N SER A 538 6.42 0.62 -49.63
CA SER A 538 6.40 2.07 -49.75
C SER A 538 7.73 2.71 -49.38
N GLY A 539 7.88 3.98 -49.76
CA GLY A 539 9.05 4.77 -49.41
C GLY A 539 9.03 6.19 -49.97
N ILE A 540 9.85 7.07 -49.38
CA ILE A 540 10.10 8.42 -49.89
C ILE A 540 11.31 8.39 -50.81
N VAL A 541 11.14 8.89 -52.03
CA VAL A 541 12.19 9.06 -53.03
C VAL A 541 12.54 10.55 -53.11
N LEU A 542 13.78 10.91 -52.81
CA LEU A 542 14.22 12.31 -52.86
C LEU A 542 14.29 12.83 -54.31
N PRO A 543 14.17 14.16 -54.53
CA PRO A 543 14.35 14.74 -55.85
C PRO A 543 15.67 14.31 -56.49
N GLY A 544 15.63 13.86 -57.75
CA GLY A 544 16.80 13.42 -58.51
C GLY A 544 17.24 11.97 -58.27
N ASN A 545 16.73 11.30 -57.22
CA ASN A 545 17.05 9.90 -56.96
C ASN A 545 16.30 8.95 -57.91
N PHE A 546 16.90 7.79 -58.14
CA PHE A 546 16.31 6.66 -58.85
C PHE A 546 15.66 5.69 -57.87
N TYR A 547 14.62 4.99 -58.32
CA TYR A 547 13.90 4.00 -57.53
C TYR A 547 13.40 2.84 -58.39
N GLU A 548 13.28 1.66 -57.78
CA GLU A 548 12.86 0.42 -58.44
C GLU A 548 12.28 -0.56 -57.42
N ALA A 549 11.27 -1.35 -57.80
CA ALA A 549 10.87 -2.55 -57.06
C ALA A 549 11.51 -3.78 -57.72
N VAL A 550 12.39 -4.46 -56.99
CA VAL A 550 13.17 -5.61 -57.49
C VAL A 550 12.69 -6.89 -56.81
N VAL A 551 12.39 -7.90 -57.62
CA VAL A 551 12.14 -9.26 -57.12
C VAL A 551 13.47 -9.90 -56.73
N VAL A 552 13.61 -10.28 -55.48
CA VAL A 552 14.78 -11.01 -54.96
C VAL A 552 14.54 -12.51 -55.04
N SER A 553 13.31 -12.97 -54.81
CA SER A 553 12.91 -14.37 -54.99
C SER A 553 11.41 -14.49 -55.27
N GLY A 554 11.01 -15.57 -55.96
CA GLY A 554 9.62 -15.83 -56.33
C GLY A 554 9.15 -15.08 -57.58
N ALA A 555 7.84 -15.06 -57.80
CA ALA A 555 7.20 -14.36 -58.91
C ALA A 555 6.18 -13.33 -58.38
N TRP A 556 6.28 -12.09 -58.87
CA TRP A 556 5.41 -10.98 -58.48
C TRP A 556 4.84 -10.26 -59.70
N THR A 557 3.60 -9.80 -59.61
CA THR A 557 2.97 -8.86 -60.54
C THR A 557 2.38 -7.68 -59.79
N LEU A 558 2.13 -6.57 -60.45
CA LEU A 558 1.38 -5.46 -59.84
C LEU A 558 -0.12 -5.79 -59.83
N SER A 559 -0.80 -5.42 -58.75
CA SER A 559 -2.26 -5.35 -58.77
C SER A 559 -2.71 -4.27 -59.77
N GLY A 560 -3.95 -4.32 -60.27
CA GLY A 560 -4.47 -3.27 -61.15
C GLY A 560 -4.47 -1.92 -60.42
N GLY A 561 -3.63 -0.98 -60.87
CA GLY A 561 -3.39 0.29 -60.16
C GLY A 561 -2.44 0.18 -58.96
N GLY A 562 -1.74 -0.94 -58.80
CA GLY A 562 -0.84 -1.24 -57.68
C GLY A 562 0.49 -0.48 -57.70
N TRP A 563 0.57 0.67 -58.35
CA TRP A 563 1.72 1.57 -58.25
C TRP A 563 1.21 3.00 -58.25
N THR A 564 1.49 3.72 -57.17
CA THR A 564 1.04 5.08 -56.94
C THR A 564 2.20 5.95 -56.50
N GLU A 565 2.22 7.18 -57.00
CA GLU A 565 3.26 8.17 -56.76
C GLU A 565 2.58 9.47 -56.30
N GLN A 566 3.00 10.03 -55.16
CA GLN A 566 2.42 11.22 -54.55
C GLN A 566 3.52 12.22 -54.21
N GLN A 567 3.34 13.49 -54.57
CA GLN A 567 4.32 14.58 -54.36
C GLN A 567 4.15 15.30 -53.02
#